data_AF-A0A7C4DWG9-F1
#
_entry.id   AF-A0A7C4DWG9-F1
#
_cell.length_a   1.000
_cell.length_b   1.000
_cell.length_c   1.000
_cell.angle_alpha   90.00
_cell.angle_beta   90.00
_cell.angle_gamma   90.00
#
_symmetry.space_group_name_H-M   'P 1'
#
loop_
_entity.id
_entity.type
_entity.pdbx_description
1 polymer ?
#
loop_
_entity_poly.entity_id
_entity_poly.type
_entity_poly.pdbx_seq_one_letter_code
_entity_poly.pdbx_strand_id
1 'polypeptide(L)'
;MRLKILRKIELTTLEDLPERIESIKSSLERIYGAKLGIEFKVLPVKSLCPTEDFLEKDKLAVILMKIIDEGYRVPIITVRKGGEYYIVDGHHRSYILTKMMEETIESYVLRFPEEVSYRAPPKRAIEMLPIIEPAPIDDPILKAWSQIITLLKYYEAIYDVPFYMIVENVPLDKIVPTQPQISRKQLIAIERLLVPIVCIKHEGKYYVLDGHARVLKARKMGLEAIRAVLLIPKKDVEYGIVKTVNRLGLKGIDDVKICEEESIKLCA
;
A
#
# COMPACT_ATOMS: atom_id res chain seq x y z
N MET A 1 14.04 -28.26 12.73
CA MET A 1 13.07 -27.57 11.84
C MET A 1 12.25 -26.63 12.71
N ARG A 2 12.58 -25.33 12.76
CA ARG A 2 11.79 -24.36 13.55
C ARG A 2 10.51 -24.07 12.77
N LEU A 3 9.35 -24.43 13.34
CA LEU A 3 8.05 -23.98 12.85
C LEU A 3 8.06 -22.44 12.86
N LYS A 4 8.17 -21.83 11.68
CA LYS A 4 7.94 -20.39 11.52
C LYS A 4 6.48 -20.14 11.89
N ILE A 5 6.26 -19.44 12.99
CA ILE A 5 4.92 -18.98 13.38
C ILE A 5 4.49 -17.96 12.32
N LEU A 6 3.50 -18.32 11.49
CA LEU A 6 2.87 -17.41 10.54
C LEU A 6 2.18 -16.29 11.35
N ARG A 7 2.59 -15.05 11.11
CA ARG A 7 1.98 -13.89 11.75
C ARG A 7 0.56 -13.69 11.20
N LYS A 8 -0.45 -13.93 12.02
CA LYS A 8 -1.86 -13.64 11.66
C LYS A 8 -2.11 -12.14 11.78
N ILE A 9 -2.50 -11.50 10.67
CA ILE A 9 -2.90 -10.09 10.66
C ILE A 9 -4.42 -10.03 10.76
N GLU A 10 -4.92 -9.50 11.87
CA GLU A 10 -6.34 -9.26 12.07
C GLU A 10 -6.65 -7.78 11.81
N LEU A 11 -7.59 -7.54 10.91
CA LEU A 11 -8.07 -6.21 10.58
C LEU A 11 -9.47 -6.03 11.19
N THR A 12 -9.72 -4.86 11.77
CA THR A 12 -11.05 -4.51 12.30
C THR A 12 -12.07 -4.53 11.17
N THR A 13 -13.15 -5.29 11.34
CA THR A 13 -14.31 -5.28 10.42
C THR A 13 -15.36 -4.25 10.87
N LEU A 14 -16.42 -4.06 10.08
CA LEU A 14 -17.56 -3.25 10.52
C LEU A 14 -18.29 -3.87 11.71
N GLU A 15 -18.32 -5.21 11.78
CA GLU A 15 -18.96 -5.97 12.86
C GLU A 15 -18.19 -5.83 14.18
N ASP A 16 -16.85 -5.82 14.12
CA ASP A 16 -15.99 -5.67 15.31
C ASP A 16 -15.90 -4.22 15.80
N LEU A 17 -16.31 -3.25 14.98
CA LEU A 17 -16.06 -1.84 15.24
C LEU A 17 -16.71 -1.32 16.53
N PRO A 18 -17.98 -1.64 16.86
CA PRO A 18 -18.60 -1.21 18.12
C PRO A 18 -17.82 -1.70 19.36
N GLU A 19 -17.41 -2.97 19.38
CA GLU A 19 -16.62 -3.54 20.48
C GLU A 19 -15.24 -2.88 20.58
N ARG A 20 -14.60 -2.62 19.43
CA ARG A 20 -13.31 -1.93 19.37
C ARG A 20 -13.40 -0.49 19.90
N ILE A 21 -14.47 0.25 19.55
CA ILE A 21 -14.70 1.60 20.07
C ILE A 21 -14.88 1.56 21.58
N GLU A 22 -15.73 0.66 22.10
CA GLU A 22 -16.01 0.59 23.54
C GLU A 22 -14.76 0.15 24.33
N SER A 23 -13.97 -0.79 23.81
CA SER A 23 -12.70 -1.22 24.39
C SER A 23 -11.70 -0.06 24.51
N ILE A 24 -11.49 0.70 23.42
CA ILE A 24 -10.59 1.86 23.42
C ILE A 24 -11.12 2.96 24.34
N LYS A 25 -12.41 3.26 24.27
CA LYS A 25 -13.07 4.25 25.12
C LYS A 25 -12.89 3.90 26.59
N SER A 26 -13.28 2.70 27.01
CA SER A 26 -13.13 2.22 28.39
C SER A 26 -11.68 2.28 28.88
N SER A 27 -10.71 1.96 28.03
CA SER A 27 -9.29 2.08 28.35
C SER A 27 -8.88 3.54 28.61
N LEU A 28 -9.27 4.47 27.73
CA LEU A 28 -8.99 5.89 27.90
C LEU A 28 -9.74 6.49 29.11
N GLU A 29 -11.00 6.14 29.33
CA GLU A 29 -11.76 6.59 30.51
C GLU A 29 -11.05 6.22 31.82
N ARG A 30 -10.48 5.01 31.89
CA ARG A 30 -9.70 4.54 33.03
C ARG A 30 -8.37 5.29 33.19
N ILE A 31 -7.66 5.55 32.09
CA ILE A 31 -6.36 6.26 32.12
C ILE A 31 -6.52 7.72 32.55
N TYR A 32 -7.60 8.37 32.11
CA TYR A 32 -7.81 9.80 32.31
C TYR A 32 -8.84 10.14 33.38
N GLY A 33 -9.52 9.14 33.97
CA GLY A 33 -10.49 9.34 35.04
C GLY A 33 -11.73 10.12 34.62
N ALA A 34 -12.13 10.05 33.35
CA ALA A 34 -13.17 10.89 32.76
C ALA A 34 -14.05 10.12 31.79
N LYS A 35 -15.34 10.44 31.73
CA LYS A 35 -16.27 9.85 30.76
C LYS A 35 -16.11 10.48 29.39
N LEU A 36 -16.00 9.65 28.35
CA LEU A 36 -15.81 10.11 26.98
C LEU A 36 -17.11 10.06 26.18
N GLY A 37 -17.35 11.12 25.41
CA GLY A 37 -18.39 11.12 24.37
C GLY A 37 -17.88 10.44 23.10
N ILE A 38 -18.79 9.95 22.27
CA ILE A 38 -18.50 9.44 20.92
C ILE A 38 -19.24 10.32 19.91
N GLU A 39 -18.58 10.68 18.82
CA GLU A 39 -19.17 11.42 17.71
C GLU A 39 -18.66 10.85 16.39
N PHE A 40 -19.54 10.60 15.42
CA PHE A 40 -19.12 10.25 14.07
C PHE A 40 -18.80 11.50 13.24
N LYS A 41 -17.68 11.49 12.51
CA LYS A 41 -17.25 12.57 11.61
C LYS A 41 -16.58 12.04 10.35
N VAL A 42 -16.69 12.82 9.28
CA VAL A 42 -15.83 12.71 8.10
C VAL A 42 -14.68 13.71 8.26
N LEU A 43 -13.43 13.23 8.26
CA LEU A 43 -12.24 14.02 8.56
C LEU A 43 -11.31 14.10 7.34
N PRO A 44 -10.62 15.24 7.09
CA PRO A 44 -9.61 15.32 6.06
C PRO A 44 -8.43 14.39 6.39
N VAL A 45 -8.14 13.41 5.53
CA VAL A 45 -7.12 12.37 5.78
C VAL A 45 -5.75 12.98 6.08
N LYS A 46 -5.37 14.02 5.31
CA LYS A 46 -4.08 14.72 5.43
C LYS A 46 -3.90 15.48 6.74
N SER A 47 -4.99 15.74 7.48
CA SER A 47 -4.95 16.47 8.76
C SER A 47 -4.76 15.56 9.97
N LEU A 48 -4.82 14.24 9.77
CA LEU A 48 -4.75 13.28 10.86
C LEU A 48 -3.34 13.16 11.45
N CYS A 49 -3.27 13.17 12.77
CA CYS A 49 -2.05 13.03 13.54
C CYS A 49 -1.91 11.57 14.02
N PRO A 50 -0.86 10.84 13.64
CA PRO A 50 -0.67 9.48 14.12
C PRO A 50 -0.23 9.48 15.59
N THR A 51 -0.71 8.51 16.35
CA THR A 51 -0.22 8.23 17.72
C THR A 51 0.81 7.12 17.80
N GLU A 52 0.92 6.28 16.75
CA GLU A 52 1.93 5.22 16.62
C GLU A 52 3.24 5.77 16.04
N ASP A 53 4.36 5.13 16.36
CA ASP A 53 5.71 5.53 15.92
C ASP A 53 6.15 4.96 14.57
N PHE A 54 5.49 3.90 14.10
CA PHE A 54 5.83 3.24 12.87
C PHE A 54 4.62 2.54 12.27
N LEU A 55 4.71 2.18 11.00
CA LEU A 55 3.78 1.32 10.30
C LEU A 55 4.46 -0.01 9.97
N GLU A 56 3.66 -1.05 9.80
CA GLU A 56 4.16 -2.40 9.55
C GLU A 56 3.87 -2.77 8.09
N LYS A 57 4.91 -3.14 7.34
CA LYS A 57 4.81 -3.35 5.90
C LYS A 57 3.81 -4.43 5.51
N ASP A 58 3.75 -5.50 6.29
CA ASP A 58 2.82 -6.61 6.09
C ASP A 58 1.36 -6.20 6.29
N LYS A 59 1.05 -5.41 7.34
CA LYS A 59 -0.28 -4.82 7.53
C LYS A 59 -0.65 -3.85 6.42
N LEU A 60 0.29 -3.01 5.97
CA LEU A 60 0.07 -2.12 4.82
C LEU A 60 -0.28 -2.90 3.56
N ALA A 61 0.41 -4.02 3.31
CA ALA A 61 0.12 -4.88 2.17
C ALA A 61 -1.29 -5.50 2.23
N VAL A 62 -1.70 -6.02 3.39
CA VAL A 62 -3.07 -6.57 3.57
C VAL A 62 -4.11 -5.47 3.39
N ILE A 63 -3.90 -4.30 3.99
CA ILE A 63 -4.85 -3.18 3.90
C ILE A 63 -4.96 -2.66 2.47
N LEU A 64 -3.85 -2.52 1.76
CA LEU A 64 -3.84 -2.11 0.35
C LEU A 64 -4.62 -3.11 -0.51
N MET A 65 -4.35 -4.42 -0.35
CA MET A 65 -5.09 -5.49 -1.02
C MET A 65 -6.59 -5.37 -0.74
N LYS A 66 -6.98 -5.31 0.53
CA LYS A 66 -8.39 -5.24 0.93
C LYS A 66 -9.11 -3.98 0.45
N ILE A 67 -8.44 -2.83 0.44
CA ILE A 67 -9.02 -1.59 -0.10
C ILE A 67 -9.29 -1.74 -1.60
N ILE A 68 -8.33 -2.30 -2.34
CA ILE A 68 -8.41 -2.39 -3.80
C ILE A 68 -9.33 -3.53 -4.26
N ASP A 69 -9.33 -4.68 -3.57
CA ASP A 69 -10.06 -5.88 -3.97
C ASP A 69 -11.45 -5.99 -3.33
N GLU A 70 -11.57 -5.56 -2.07
CA GLU A 70 -12.79 -5.77 -1.25
C GLU A 70 -13.51 -4.46 -0.91
N GLY A 71 -12.96 -3.30 -1.32
CA GLY A 71 -13.54 -2.00 -0.96
C GLY A 71 -13.52 -1.73 0.56
N TYR A 72 -12.52 -2.25 1.26
CA TYR A 72 -12.41 -2.13 2.73
C TYR A 72 -12.34 -0.66 3.19
N ARG A 73 -13.43 -0.16 3.79
CA ARG A 73 -13.61 1.23 4.23
C ARG A 73 -14.15 1.36 5.65
N VAL A 74 -13.70 0.49 6.55
CA VAL A 74 -14.08 0.58 7.97
C VAL A 74 -13.64 1.95 8.53
N PRO A 75 -14.48 2.66 9.30
CA PRO A 75 -14.10 3.92 9.96
C PRO A 75 -12.92 3.78 10.92
N ILE A 76 -12.14 4.86 11.06
CA ILE A 76 -11.04 4.96 12.03
C ILE A 76 -11.54 5.48 13.37
N ILE A 77 -10.70 5.38 14.42
CA ILE A 77 -11.03 5.93 15.74
C ILE A 77 -10.02 7.03 16.05
N THR A 78 -10.53 8.21 16.38
CA THR A 78 -9.67 9.38 16.68
C THR A 78 -10.03 10.01 18.02
N VAL A 79 -9.12 10.81 18.55
CA VAL A 79 -9.36 11.73 19.67
C VAL A 79 -9.13 13.15 19.19
N ARG A 80 -10.00 14.08 19.57
CA ARG A 80 -9.81 15.51 19.27
C ARG A 80 -9.03 16.21 20.37
N LYS A 81 -7.98 16.95 20.02
CA LYS A 81 -7.22 17.82 20.93
C LYS A 81 -6.73 19.08 20.21
N GLY A 82 -7.01 20.26 20.78
CA GLY A 82 -6.46 21.52 20.27
C GLY A 82 -6.83 21.82 18.81
N GLY A 83 -8.01 21.37 18.37
CA GLY A 83 -8.45 21.47 16.97
C GLY A 83 -7.98 20.35 16.05
N GLU A 84 -7.01 19.54 16.47
CA GLU A 84 -6.43 18.43 15.71
C GLU A 84 -7.10 17.09 16.03
N TYR A 85 -7.00 16.12 15.12
CA TYR A 85 -7.52 14.77 15.29
C TYR A 85 -6.37 13.76 15.31
N TYR A 86 -6.25 13.04 16.43
CA TYR A 86 -5.21 12.04 16.66
C TYR A 86 -5.77 10.63 16.45
N ILE A 87 -5.17 9.87 15.55
CA ILE A 87 -5.57 8.49 15.25
C ILE A 87 -5.22 7.61 16.43
N VAL A 88 -6.21 6.97 17.04
CA VAL A 88 -6.01 5.94 18.08
C VAL A 88 -6.12 4.54 17.47
N ASP A 89 -6.91 4.41 16.40
CA ASP A 89 -6.99 3.18 15.62
C ASP A 89 -7.12 3.50 14.13
N GLY A 90 -6.37 2.79 13.28
CA GLY A 90 -6.48 2.89 11.83
C GLY A 90 -5.36 3.68 11.13
N HIS A 91 -4.15 3.68 11.69
CA HIS A 91 -2.98 4.37 11.14
C HIS A 91 -2.59 3.83 9.77
N HIS A 92 -2.46 2.52 9.59
CA HIS A 92 -2.13 1.91 8.30
C HIS A 92 -3.19 2.19 7.24
N ARG A 93 -4.49 2.16 7.62
CA ARG A 93 -5.61 2.55 6.73
C ARG A 93 -5.47 3.99 6.29
N SER A 94 -5.33 4.90 7.23
CA SER A 94 -5.17 6.34 6.97
C SER A 94 -3.94 6.61 6.09
N TYR A 95 -2.85 5.88 6.28
CA TYR A 95 -1.65 6.00 5.45
C TYR A 95 -1.92 5.58 4.01
N ILE A 96 -2.53 4.40 3.79
CA ILE A 96 -2.86 3.94 2.44
C ILE A 96 -3.84 4.89 1.76
N LEU A 97 -4.88 5.37 2.46
CA LEU A 97 -5.82 6.35 1.90
C LEU A 97 -5.12 7.67 1.53
N THR A 98 -4.16 8.12 2.35
CA THR A 98 -3.32 9.28 2.01
C THR A 98 -2.54 9.03 0.73
N LYS A 99 -1.91 7.85 0.60
CA LYS A 99 -1.16 7.47 -0.59
C LYS A 99 -2.04 7.26 -1.82
N MET A 100 -3.32 6.95 -1.65
CA MET A 100 -4.32 6.89 -2.72
C MET A 100 -5.00 8.23 -3.00
N MET A 101 -4.52 9.32 -2.40
CA MET A 101 -5.04 10.69 -2.59
C MET A 101 -6.50 10.88 -2.17
N GLU A 102 -6.99 10.06 -1.25
CA GLU A 102 -8.32 10.25 -0.67
C GLU A 102 -8.35 11.56 0.13
N GLU A 103 -9.42 12.33 -0.06
CA GLU A 103 -9.58 13.60 0.64
C GLU A 103 -10.00 13.39 2.09
N THR A 104 -10.90 12.43 2.32
CA THR A 104 -11.59 12.25 3.59
C THR A 104 -11.67 10.79 4.04
N ILE A 105 -11.83 10.60 5.35
CA ILE A 105 -12.05 9.30 5.97
C ILE A 105 -13.08 9.42 7.10
N GLU A 106 -13.92 8.41 7.23
CA GLU A 106 -14.90 8.29 8.31
C GLU A 106 -14.21 7.96 9.63
N SER A 107 -14.64 8.61 10.70
CA SER A 107 -14.07 8.45 12.03
C SER A 107 -15.10 8.51 13.14
N TYR A 108 -14.95 7.62 14.12
CA TYR A 108 -15.52 7.80 15.45
C TYR A 108 -14.52 8.59 16.32
N VAL A 109 -14.92 9.81 16.68
CA VAL A 109 -14.16 10.76 17.49
C VAL A 109 -14.55 10.56 18.95
N LEU A 110 -13.58 10.16 19.77
CA LEU A 110 -13.68 10.13 21.22
C LEU A 110 -13.42 11.53 21.78
N ARG A 111 -14.41 12.09 22.48
CA ARG A 111 -14.38 13.45 23.03
C ARG A 111 -14.16 13.41 24.54
N PHE A 112 -13.10 14.06 24.97
CA PHE A 112 -12.84 14.34 26.38
C PHE A 112 -13.73 15.49 26.87
N PRO A 113 -14.14 15.49 28.15
CA PRO A 113 -14.69 16.67 28.82
C PRO A 113 -13.71 17.86 28.74
N GLU A 114 -14.20 19.09 28.84
CA GLU A 114 -13.41 20.31 28.66
C GLU A 114 -12.25 20.43 29.66
N GLU A 115 -12.43 19.82 30.82
CA GLU A 115 -11.57 19.83 32.00
C GLU A 115 -10.41 18.85 31.87
N VAL A 116 -10.46 17.94 30.89
CA VAL A 116 -9.51 16.83 30.74
C VAL A 116 -8.81 16.90 29.40
N SER A 117 -7.50 17.13 29.43
CA SER A 117 -6.69 17.19 28.22
C SER A 117 -6.06 15.84 27.89
N TYR A 118 -6.33 15.34 26.69
CA TYR A 118 -5.64 14.17 26.15
C TYR A 118 -4.13 14.43 26.03
N ARG A 119 -3.28 13.51 26.50
CA ARG A 119 -1.82 13.60 26.33
C ARG A 119 -1.41 13.10 24.95
N ALA A 120 -1.62 13.94 23.94
CA ALA A 120 -1.26 13.64 22.56
C ALA A 120 0.26 13.74 22.30
N PRO A 121 0.81 12.89 21.42
CA PRO A 121 2.18 13.03 20.94
C PRO A 121 2.37 14.28 20.06
N PRO A 122 3.63 14.65 19.73
CA PRO A 122 3.91 15.75 18.83
C PRO A 122 3.19 15.60 17.50
N LYS A 123 2.68 16.72 16.97
CA LYS A 123 2.02 16.75 15.66
C LYS A 123 3.03 16.35 14.58
N ARG A 124 2.69 15.32 13.80
CA ARG A 124 3.42 14.90 12.60
C ARG A 124 2.45 14.40 11.55
N ALA A 125 2.81 14.52 10.28
CA ALA A 125 2.00 13.96 9.19
C ALA A 125 2.13 12.43 9.16
N ILE A 126 1.05 11.74 8.82
CA ILE A 126 1.04 10.28 8.74
C ILE A 126 2.04 9.72 7.72
N GLU A 127 2.29 10.46 6.63
CA GLU A 127 3.26 10.08 5.60
C GLU A 127 4.71 10.06 6.08
N MET A 128 4.98 10.67 7.24
CA MET A 128 6.31 10.71 7.87
C MET A 128 6.60 9.48 8.73
N LEU A 129 5.61 8.60 8.95
CA LEU A 129 5.83 7.41 9.76
C LEU A 129 6.81 6.45 9.05
N PRO A 130 7.86 5.98 9.75
CA PRO A 130 8.71 4.93 9.24
C PRO A 130 7.90 3.65 9.03
N ILE A 131 8.25 2.90 7.98
CA ILE A 131 7.68 1.58 7.72
C ILE A 131 8.73 0.54 8.13
N ILE A 132 8.36 -0.35 9.04
CA ILE A 132 9.21 -1.45 9.51
C ILE A 132 8.76 -2.79 8.94
N GLU A 133 9.69 -3.75 8.95
CA GLU A 133 9.45 -5.15 8.59
C GLU A 133 9.54 -6.01 9.85
N PRO A 134 8.42 -6.23 10.55
CA PRO A 134 8.44 -6.95 11.82
C PRO A 134 8.71 -8.45 11.64
N ALA A 135 8.35 -9.01 10.49
CA ALA A 135 8.57 -10.40 10.13
C ALA A 135 8.65 -10.58 8.61
N PRO A 136 9.28 -11.67 8.12
CA PRO A 136 9.21 -12.05 6.71
C PRO A 136 7.78 -12.37 6.28
N ILE A 137 7.43 -12.00 5.05
CA ILE A 137 6.16 -12.38 4.41
C ILE A 137 6.40 -13.65 3.59
N ASP A 138 5.87 -14.77 4.07
CA ASP A 138 6.01 -16.07 3.40
C ASP A 138 4.95 -16.28 2.29
N ASP A 139 3.78 -15.64 2.39
CA ASP A 139 2.72 -15.71 1.36
C ASP A 139 3.14 -14.96 0.07
N PRO A 140 3.22 -15.62 -1.10
CA PRO A 140 3.67 -14.99 -2.34
C PRO A 140 2.76 -13.86 -2.86
N ILE A 141 1.44 -13.96 -2.65
CA ILE A 141 0.46 -12.95 -3.06
C ILE A 141 0.65 -11.72 -2.19
N LEU A 142 0.69 -11.89 -0.87
CA LEU A 142 0.90 -10.79 0.06
C LEU A 142 2.29 -10.16 -0.12
N LYS A 143 3.30 -10.97 -0.44
CA LYS A 143 4.64 -10.48 -0.76
C LYS A 143 4.61 -9.58 -2.00
N ALA A 144 3.88 -9.95 -3.05
CA ALA A 144 3.71 -9.11 -4.23
C ALA A 144 2.95 -7.82 -3.92
N TRP A 145 1.91 -7.84 -3.06
CA TRP A 145 1.26 -6.62 -2.56
C TRP A 145 2.23 -5.73 -1.76
N SER A 146 3.08 -6.33 -0.92
CA SER A 146 4.09 -5.58 -0.16
C SER A 146 5.14 -4.92 -1.06
N GLN A 147 5.40 -5.51 -2.23
CA GLN A 147 6.35 -4.97 -3.20
C GLN A 147 5.88 -3.63 -3.78
N ILE A 148 4.56 -3.40 -3.86
CA ILE A 148 3.99 -2.11 -4.27
C ILE A 148 4.41 -1.02 -3.28
N ILE A 149 4.32 -1.31 -1.97
CA ILE A 149 4.75 -0.38 -0.91
C ILE A 149 6.26 -0.14 -0.98
N THR A 150 7.05 -1.20 -1.20
CA THR A 150 8.51 -1.09 -1.38
C THR A 150 8.86 -0.17 -2.55
N LEU A 151 8.23 -0.38 -3.71
CA LEU A 151 8.46 0.45 -4.91
C LEU A 151 8.04 1.90 -4.70
N LEU A 152 6.89 2.13 -4.06
CA LEU A 152 6.43 3.45 -3.67
C LEU A 152 7.53 4.18 -2.88
N LYS A 153 8.02 3.58 -1.79
CA LYS A 153 9.06 4.19 -0.95
C LYS A 153 10.40 4.34 -1.66
N TYR A 154 10.78 3.39 -2.51
CA TYR A 154 11.99 3.46 -3.32
C TYR A 154 11.97 4.65 -4.27
N TYR A 155 10.85 4.88 -4.96
CA TYR A 155 10.68 6.03 -5.84
C TYR A 155 10.67 7.35 -5.06
N GLU A 156 10.02 7.40 -3.89
CA GLU A 156 10.10 8.57 -3.02
C GLU A 156 11.53 8.93 -2.62
N ALA A 157 12.33 7.91 -2.27
CA ALA A 157 13.72 8.10 -1.86
C ALA A 157 14.62 8.56 -3.02
N ILE A 158 14.44 8.02 -4.22
CA ILE A 158 15.30 8.36 -5.38
C ILE A 158 15.03 9.76 -5.91
N TYR A 159 13.76 10.18 -5.93
CA TYR A 159 13.39 11.48 -6.49
C TYR A 159 13.25 12.58 -5.44
N ASP A 160 13.32 12.24 -4.14
CA ASP A 160 13.10 13.17 -3.03
C ASP A 160 11.76 13.92 -3.13
N VAL A 161 10.71 13.17 -3.48
CA VAL A 161 9.33 13.67 -3.60
C VAL A 161 8.34 12.64 -3.08
N PRO A 162 7.21 13.04 -2.49
CA PRO A 162 6.13 12.11 -2.23
C PRO A 162 5.60 11.50 -3.53
N PHE A 163 5.29 10.22 -3.49
CA PHE A 163 4.56 9.51 -4.54
C PHE A 163 3.21 9.05 -4.00
N TYR A 164 2.27 8.91 -4.91
CA TYR A 164 0.91 8.49 -4.69
C TYR A 164 0.58 7.32 -5.62
N MET A 165 -0.53 6.64 -5.33
CA MET A 165 -1.01 5.46 -6.04
C MET A 165 -2.37 5.75 -6.67
N ILE A 166 -2.50 5.49 -7.96
CA ILE A 166 -3.79 5.43 -8.66
C ILE A 166 -3.98 4.02 -9.21
N VAL A 167 -5.17 3.45 -9.04
CA VAL A 167 -5.51 2.14 -9.61
C VAL A 167 -6.24 2.35 -10.93
N GLU A 168 -5.69 1.81 -12.02
CA GLU A 168 -6.29 1.88 -13.36
C GLU A 168 -6.26 0.50 -14.04
N ASN A 169 -7.17 0.28 -15.00
CA ASN A 169 -6.99 -0.77 -16.00
C ASN A 169 -6.20 -0.17 -17.17
N VAL A 170 -4.97 -0.63 -17.37
CA VAL A 170 -4.07 -0.10 -18.40
C VAL A 170 -4.13 -0.96 -19.67
N PRO A 171 -4.27 -0.36 -20.86
CA PRO A 171 -4.25 -1.10 -22.13
C PRO A 171 -2.92 -1.81 -22.35
N LEU A 172 -2.93 -3.09 -22.72
CA LEU A 172 -1.71 -3.88 -22.90
C LEU A 172 -0.82 -3.34 -24.03
N ASP A 173 -1.40 -2.77 -25.08
CA ASP A 173 -0.69 -2.16 -26.22
C ASP A 173 0.09 -0.87 -25.85
N LYS A 174 -0.19 -0.29 -24.68
CA LYS A 174 0.51 0.88 -24.13
C LYS A 174 1.56 0.51 -23.09
N ILE A 175 1.70 -0.77 -22.75
CA ILE A 175 2.66 -1.23 -21.75
C ILE A 175 4.06 -1.37 -22.36
N VAL A 176 5.04 -0.80 -21.66
CA VAL A 176 6.46 -0.90 -21.99
C VAL A 176 7.18 -1.65 -20.86
N PRO A 177 7.72 -2.84 -21.15
CA PRO A 177 8.53 -3.59 -20.20
C PRO A 177 9.81 -2.83 -19.84
N THR A 178 10.21 -2.90 -18.56
CA THR A 178 11.49 -2.32 -18.12
C THR A 178 12.62 -3.33 -18.00
N GLN A 179 12.32 -4.63 -18.14
CA GLN A 179 13.29 -5.70 -18.15
C GLN A 179 13.22 -6.49 -19.46
N PRO A 180 14.35 -6.87 -20.07
CA PRO A 180 14.37 -7.52 -21.38
C PRO A 180 14.06 -9.03 -21.32
N GLN A 181 14.10 -9.63 -20.13
CA GLN A 181 14.02 -11.08 -19.97
C GLN A 181 13.15 -11.48 -18.78
N ILE A 182 12.47 -12.62 -18.88
CA ILE A 182 11.66 -13.23 -17.82
C ILE A 182 11.91 -14.73 -17.81
N SER A 183 12.01 -15.35 -16.63
CA SER A 183 12.14 -16.80 -16.56
C SER A 183 10.81 -17.50 -16.84
N ARG A 184 10.85 -18.62 -17.58
CA ARG A 184 9.65 -19.42 -17.88
C ARG A 184 8.94 -19.91 -16.61
N LYS A 185 9.73 -20.22 -15.58
CA LYS A 185 9.24 -20.61 -14.24
C LYS A 185 8.36 -19.54 -13.60
N GLN A 186 8.77 -18.27 -13.65
CA GLN A 186 7.97 -17.15 -13.14
C GLN A 186 6.63 -17.04 -13.88
N LEU A 187 6.62 -17.28 -15.19
CA LEU A 187 5.41 -17.21 -15.99
C LEU A 187 4.43 -18.36 -15.69
N ILE A 188 4.94 -19.58 -15.52
CA ILE A 188 4.12 -20.77 -15.21
C ILE A 188 3.53 -20.67 -13.80
N ALA A 189 4.26 -20.13 -12.84
CA ALA A 189 3.79 -19.95 -11.46
C ALA A 189 2.57 -19.01 -11.33
N ILE A 190 2.25 -18.23 -12.38
CA ILE A 190 1.08 -17.35 -12.39
C ILE A 190 -0.13 -18.13 -12.91
N GLU A 191 -0.93 -18.62 -11.97
CA GLU A 191 -2.22 -19.24 -12.27
C GLU A 191 -3.30 -18.17 -12.54
N ARG A 192 -3.34 -17.13 -11.71
CA ARG A 192 -4.35 -16.06 -11.74
C ARG A 192 -3.73 -14.67 -11.58
N LEU A 193 -4.35 -13.65 -12.16
CA LEU A 193 -3.93 -12.25 -12.11
C LEU A 193 -4.51 -11.54 -10.87
N LEU A 194 -4.14 -12.01 -9.68
CA LEU A 194 -4.69 -11.49 -8.41
C LEU A 194 -4.09 -10.13 -8.02
N VAL A 195 -2.79 -9.96 -8.24
CA VAL A 195 -2.06 -8.74 -7.83
C VAL A 195 -1.92 -7.82 -9.03
N PRO A 196 -2.24 -6.51 -8.91
CA PRO A 196 -2.00 -5.57 -10.00
C PRO A 196 -0.51 -5.51 -10.37
N ILE A 197 -0.22 -5.06 -11.58
CA ILE A 197 1.15 -4.66 -11.93
C ILE A 197 1.44 -3.28 -11.32
N VAL A 198 2.71 -2.92 -11.18
CA VAL A 198 3.09 -1.56 -10.76
C VAL A 198 3.69 -0.86 -11.96
N CYS A 199 3.27 0.37 -12.23
CA CYS A 199 3.74 1.14 -13.38
C CYS A 199 3.99 2.60 -13.03
N ILE A 200 4.77 3.28 -13.85
CA ILE A 200 4.72 4.74 -14.00
C ILE A 200 4.11 5.07 -15.36
N LYS A 201 3.49 6.24 -15.48
CA LYS A 201 2.97 6.77 -16.74
C LYS A 201 3.87 7.88 -17.25
N HIS A 202 4.28 7.80 -18.51
CA HIS A 202 5.07 8.82 -19.17
C HIS A 202 4.71 8.85 -20.66
N GLU A 203 4.42 10.04 -21.20
CA GLU A 203 4.08 10.26 -22.62
C GLU A 203 3.02 9.28 -23.18
N GLY A 204 1.99 8.99 -22.38
CA GLY A 204 0.89 8.08 -22.78
C GLY A 204 1.25 6.59 -22.78
N LYS A 205 2.45 6.21 -22.34
CA LYS A 205 2.91 4.83 -22.15
C LYS A 205 3.02 4.49 -20.66
N TYR A 206 2.93 3.19 -20.36
CA TYR A 206 2.96 2.63 -19.01
C TYR A 206 4.19 1.74 -18.83
N TYR A 207 5.17 2.19 -18.05
CA TYR A 207 6.43 1.47 -17.87
C TYR A 207 6.34 0.57 -16.64
N VAL A 208 6.50 -0.74 -16.83
CA VAL A 208 6.30 -1.75 -15.77
C VAL A 208 7.43 -1.70 -14.76
N LEU A 209 7.15 -1.41 -13.49
CA LEU A 209 8.11 -1.47 -12.39
C LEU A 209 8.14 -2.85 -11.72
N ASP A 210 6.98 -3.50 -11.63
CA ASP A 210 6.84 -4.88 -11.18
C ASP A 210 5.65 -5.56 -11.88
N GLY A 211 5.74 -6.87 -12.05
CA GLY A 211 4.67 -7.69 -12.59
C GLY A 211 4.78 -7.99 -14.09
N HIS A 212 5.97 -7.95 -14.68
CA HIS A 212 6.14 -8.24 -16.12
C HIS A 212 5.65 -9.63 -16.52
N ALA A 213 5.82 -10.64 -15.66
CA ALA A 213 5.28 -11.98 -15.91
C ALA A 213 3.74 -12.00 -15.90
N ARG A 214 3.10 -11.13 -15.09
CA ARG A 214 1.64 -10.92 -15.09
C ARG A 214 1.18 -10.25 -16.39
N VAL A 215 1.95 -9.29 -16.91
CA VAL A 215 1.71 -8.68 -18.23
C VAL A 215 1.75 -9.74 -19.34
N LEU A 216 2.80 -10.58 -19.37
CA LEU A 216 2.90 -11.67 -20.35
C LEU A 216 1.75 -12.67 -20.24
N LYS A 217 1.35 -13.01 -19.01
CA LYS A 217 0.22 -13.91 -18.75
C LYS A 217 -1.10 -13.31 -19.25
N ALA A 218 -1.37 -12.04 -18.95
CA ALA A 218 -2.55 -11.33 -19.44
C ALA A 218 -2.65 -11.32 -20.97
N ARG A 219 -1.53 -11.05 -21.66
CA ARG A 219 -1.46 -11.14 -23.13
C ARG A 219 -1.76 -12.55 -23.63
N LYS A 220 -1.18 -13.59 -23.00
CA LYS A 220 -1.46 -15.00 -23.37
C LYS A 220 -2.91 -15.41 -23.14
N MET A 221 -3.60 -14.76 -22.21
CA MET A 221 -5.03 -14.96 -21.93
C MET A 221 -5.93 -14.18 -22.89
N GLY A 222 -5.38 -13.39 -23.82
CA GLY A 222 -6.15 -12.58 -24.77
C GLY A 222 -6.84 -11.37 -24.14
N LEU A 223 -6.37 -10.88 -22.99
CA LEU A 223 -6.91 -9.68 -22.36
C LEU A 223 -6.48 -8.42 -23.12
N GLU A 224 -7.33 -7.39 -23.15
CA GLU A 224 -6.99 -6.09 -23.76
C GLU A 224 -6.32 -5.13 -22.77
N ALA A 225 -6.62 -5.30 -21.48
CA ALA A 225 -6.10 -4.47 -20.40
C ALA A 225 -5.75 -5.31 -19.16
N ILE A 226 -4.96 -4.73 -18.26
CA ILE A 226 -4.57 -5.33 -16.99
C ILE A 226 -4.66 -4.29 -15.87
N ARG A 227 -5.05 -4.72 -14.67
CA ARG A 227 -5.09 -3.85 -13.50
C ARG A 227 -3.68 -3.45 -13.09
N ALA A 228 -3.46 -2.15 -12.89
CA ALA A 228 -2.20 -1.56 -12.49
C ALA A 228 -2.36 -0.58 -11.33
N VAL A 229 -1.35 -0.53 -10.47
CA VAL A 229 -1.09 0.58 -9.55
C VAL A 229 -0.08 1.51 -10.22
N LEU A 230 -0.51 2.72 -10.54
CA LEU A 230 0.32 3.79 -11.08
C LEU A 230 0.95 4.57 -9.94
N LEU A 231 2.28 4.66 -9.95
CA LEU A 231 3.01 5.54 -9.05
C LEU A 231 3.10 6.93 -9.67
N ILE A 232 2.57 7.93 -8.97
CA ILE A 232 2.49 9.33 -9.45
C ILE A 232 3.19 10.24 -8.46
N PRO A 233 4.20 11.01 -8.87
CA PRO A 233 4.90 11.92 -7.99
C PRO A 233 4.04 13.16 -7.72
N LYS A 234 4.24 13.78 -6.55
CA LYS A 234 3.58 15.04 -6.18
C LYS A 234 3.91 16.19 -7.14
N LYS A 235 5.11 16.17 -7.72
CA LYS A 235 5.62 17.12 -8.72
C LYS A 235 6.26 16.33 -9.85
N ASP A 236 6.27 16.88 -11.07
CA ASP A 236 6.86 16.20 -12.21
C ASP A 236 8.33 15.84 -11.97
N VAL A 237 8.71 14.64 -12.39
CA VAL A 237 10.08 14.12 -12.30
C VAL A 237 10.49 13.51 -13.64
N GLU A 238 11.79 13.57 -13.94
CA GLU A 238 12.33 12.89 -15.11
C GLU A 238 12.69 11.44 -14.75
N TYR A 239 11.91 10.49 -15.25
CA TYR A 239 12.08 9.09 -14.88
C TYR A 239 13.34 8.47 -15.48
N GLY A 240 14.33 8.16 -14.65
CA GLY A 240 15.56 7.47 -15.08
C GLY A 240 15.31 6.09 -15.70
N ILE A 241 14.22 5.42 -15.31
CA ILE A 241 13.83 4.14 -15.89
C ILE A 241 13.44 4.27 -17.37
N VAL A 242 12.82 5.38 -17.78
CA VAL A 242 12.44 5.63 -19.19
C VAL A 242 13.70 5.73 -20.07
N LYS A 243 14.73 6.45 -19.61
CA LYS A 243 16.03 6.51 -20.28
C LYS A 243 16.66 5.13 -20.43
N THR A 244 16.56 4.31 -19.39
CA THR A 244 17.11 2.95 -19.37
C THR A 244 16.41 2.05 -20.39
N VAL A 245 15.08 2.11 -20.45
CA VAL A 245 14.25 1.37 -21.41
C VAL A 245 14.58 1.74 -22.86
N ASN A 246 14.71 3.03 -23.15
CA ASN A 246 15.09 3.50 -24.48
C ASN A 246 16.46 2.96 -24.91
N ARG A 247 17.45 2.93 -24.00
CA ARG A 247 18.78 2.35 -24.26
C ARG A 247 18.73 0.84 -24.50
N LEU A 248 17.81 0.12 -23.85
CA LEU A 248 17.59 -1.32 -24.05
C LEU A 248 16.78 -1.63 -25.32
N GLY A 249 16.24 -0.61 -26.00
CA GLY A 249 15.44 -0.77 -27.22
C GLY A 249 14.07 -1.40 -27.00
N LEU A 250 13.57 -1.41 -25.76
CA LEU A 250 12.26 -1.98 -25.41
C LEU A 250 11.15 -0.98 -25.75
N LYS A 251 10.21 -1.38 -26.59
CA LYS A 251 9.09 -0.57 -27.10
C LYS A 251 7.72 -1.15 -26.73
N GLY A 252 7.64 -2.44 -26.46
CA GLY A 252 6.40 -3.12 -26.11
C GLY A 252 6.62 -4.50 -25.49
N ILE A 253 5.50 -5.15 -25.14
CA ILE A 253 5.50 -6.45 -24.46
C ILE A 253 6.21 -7.53 -25.29
N ASP A 254 6.22 -7.42 -26.63
CA ASP A 254 6.84 -8.39 -27.55
C ASP A 254 8.37 -8.41 -27.48
N ASP A 255 9.00 -7.37 -26.93
CA ASP A 255 10.46 -7.28 -26.81
C ASP A 255 11.02 -8.12 -25.64
N VAL A 256 10.16 -8.68 -24.80
CA VAL A 256 10.57 -9.51 -23.65
C VAL A 256 10.85 -10.94 -24.08
N LYS A 257 12.07 -11.41 -23.83
CA LYS A 257 12.47 -12.80 -24.06
C LYS A 257 12.12 -13.68 -22.86
N ILE A 258 11.55 -14.85 -23.13
CA ILE A 258 11.33 -15.87 -22.10
C ILE A 258 12.55 -16.79 -22.09
N CYS A 259 13.25 -16.85 -20.97
CA CYS A 259 14.44 -17.70 -20.79
C CYS A 259 14.09 -18.95 -19.97
N GLU A 260 14.66 -20.09 -20.33
CA GLU A 260 14.70 -21.27 -19.46
C GLU A 260 15.76 -21.04 -18.36
N GLU A 261 15.48 -21.42 -17.11
CA GLU A 261 16.55 -21.48 -16.11
C GLU A 261 17.47 -22.65 -16.50
N GLU A 262 18.68 -22.38 -17.00
CA GLU A 262 19.71 -23.41 -17.05
C GLU A 262 20.01 -23.82 -15.61
N SER A 263 19.71 -25.07 -15.28
CA SER A 263 20.19 -25.70 -14.07
C SER A 263 21.70 -25.53 -14.04
N ILE A 264 22.22 -24.70 -13.14
CA ILE A 264 23.63 -24.75 -12.78
C ILE A 264 23.85 -26.17 -12.25
N LYS A 265 24.30 -27.08 -13.13
CA LYS A 265 24.95 -28.30 -12.68
C LYS A 265 26.18 -27.83 -11.95
N LEU A 266 26.16 -27.90 -10.61
CA LEU A 266 27.41 -27.98 -9.88
C LEU A 266 28.15 -29.19 -10.47
N CYS A 267 29.17 -28.92 -11.27
CA CYS A 267 30.19 -29.91 -11.56
C CYS A 267 30.81 -30.33 -10.21
N ALA A 268 31.02 -31.64 -10.11
CA ALA A 268 31.35 -32.41 -8.92
C ALA A 268 32.60 -31.92 -8.16
#